data_AF-A0A3D5X5H4-F1
#
_entry.id   AF-A0A3D5X5H4-F1
#
_cell.length_a   1.000
_cell.length_b   1.000
_cell.length_c   1.000
_cell.angle_alpha   90.00
_cell.angle_beta   90.00
_cell.angle_gamma   90.00
#
_symmetry.space_group_name_H-M   'P 1'
#
loop_
_entity.id
_entity.type
_entity.pdbx_description
1 polymer ?
#
loop_
_entity_poly.entity_id
_entity_poly.type
_entity_poly.pdbx_seq_one_letter_code
_entity_poly.pdbx_strand_id
1 'polypeptide(L)' 'MLFEHTTKEILGDSSGVTGVSLKKESGEEVKVDITGFFVAIGHQPNSDIFKDFVDM' A
#
# COMPACT_ATOMS: atom_id res chain seq x y z
N MET A 1 7.56 12.15 9.22
CA MET A 1 6.65 10.99 9.38
C MET A 1 5.27 11.41 8.90
N LEU A 2 4.61 10.59 8.09
CA LEU A 2 3.26 10.84 7.58
C LEU A 2 2.30 9.89 8.30
N PHE A 3 1.32 10.42 9.02
CA PHE A 3 0.32 9.64 9.76
C PHE A 3 -1.00 9.63 9.00
N GLU A 4 -1.78 8.55 9.11
CA GLU A 4 -3.10 8.42 8.46
C GLU A 4 -3.04 8.54 6.93
N HIS A 5 -1.89 8.18 6.34
CA HIS A 5 -1.70 8.10 4.90
C HIS A 5 -1.75 6.66 4.45
N THR A 6 -2.51 6.41 3.39
CA THR A 6 -2.56 5.12 2.70
C THR A 6 -1.95 5.27 1.32
N THR A 7 -1.30 4.20 0.84
CA THR A 7 -0.71 4.18 -0.50
C THR A 7 -1.80 4.24 -1.55
N LYS A 8 -1.79 5.30 -2.36
CA LYS A 8 -2.71 5.45 -3.49
C LYS A 8 -2.12 4.85 -4.76
N GLU A 9 -0.85 5.16 -5.05
CA GLU A 9 -0.18 4.71 -6.28
C GLU A 9 1.33 4.65 -6.07
N ILE A 10 1.98 3.63 -6.65
CA ILE A 10 3.44 3.56 -6.74
C ILE A 10 3.84 4.01 -8.13
N LEU A 11 4.68 5.03 -8.22
CA LEU A 11 5.15 5.61 -9.48
C LEU A 11 6.47 4.93 -9.87
N GLY A 12 6.64 4.65 -11.15
CA GLY A 12 7.85 4.02 -11.66
C GLY A 12 7.95 4.01 -13.18
N ASP A 13 9.13 3.70 -13.66
CA ASP A 13 9.45 3.49 -15.07
C ASP A 13 10.21 2.17 -15.28
N SER A 14 10.76 1.96 -16.48
CA SER A 14 11.52 0.76 -16.84
C SER A 14 12.71 0.47 -15.91
N SER A 15 13.18 1.46 -15.17
CA SER A 15 14.32 1.39 -14.25
C SER A 15 13.91 1.12 -12.80
N GLY A 16 12.62 1.15 -12.47
CA GLY A 16 12.09 0.84 -11.13
C GLY A 16 11.21 1.94 -10.55
N VAL A 17 11.12 1.97 -9.21
CA VAL A 17 10.29 2.94 -8.46
C VAL A 17 10.95 4.32 -8.51
N THR A 18 10.15 5.33 -8.84
CA THR A 18 10.57 6.74 -8.85
C THR A 18 9.83 7.59 -7.83
N GLY A 19 8.70 7.10 -7.32
CA GLY A 19 7.94 7.81 -6.30
C GLY A 19 6.75 7.03 -5.75
N VAL A 20 6.06 7.65 -4.81
CA VAL A 20 4.78 7.17 -4.29
C VAL A 20 3.81 8.32 -4.14
N SER A 21 2.56 8.09 -4.53
CA SER A 21 1.43 8.95 -4.21
C SER A 21 0.67 8.36 -3.02
N LEU A 22 0.50 9.16 -1.98
CA LEU A 22 -0.17 8.81 -0.75
C LEU A 22 -1.43 9.66 -0.60
N LYS A 23 -2.49 9.05 -0.06
CA LYS A 23 -3.73 9.76 0.28
C LYS A 23 -3.92 9.74 1.79
N LYS A 24 -4.11 10.92 2.38
CA LYS A 24 -4.49 11.09 3.77
C LYS A 24 -5.99 10.85 3.93
N GLU A 25 -6.43 10.40 5.10
CA GLU A 25 -7.86 10.23 5.41
C GLU A 25 -8.67 11.52 5.22
N SER A 26 -8.07 12.69 5.49
CA SER A 26 -8.70 14.00 5.23
C SER A 26 -8.90 14.33 3.75
N GLY A 27 -8.41 13.48 2.84
CA GLY A 27 -8.51 13.67 1.38
C GLY A 27 -7.32 14.38 0.74
N GLU A 28 -6.34 14.83 1.54
CA GLU A 28 -5.10 15.41 1.02
C GLU A 28 -4.24 14.35 0.32
N GLU A 29 -3.58 14.72 -0.77
CA GLU A 29 -2.65 13.85 -1.49
C GLU A 29 -1.24 14.41 -1.44
N VAL A 30 -0.28 13.51 -1.21
CA VAL A 30 1.14 13.84 -1.12
C VAL A 30 1.91 12.91 -2.05
N LYS A 31 2.81 13.51 -2.84
CA LYS A 31 3.80 12.76 -3.63
C LYS A 31 5.15 12.81 -2.96
N VAL A 32 5.83 11.68 -2.91
CA VAL A 32 7.17 11.55 -2.34
C VAL A 32 8.06 10.84 -3.36
N ASP A 33 9.13 11.49 -3.77
CA ASP A 33 10.14 10.90 -4.65
C ASP A 33 10.98 9.91 -3.85
N ILE A 34 10.99 8.66 -4.30
CA ILE A 34 11.67 7.53 -3.65
C ILE A 34 12.20 6.57 -4.71
N THR A 35 13.31 5.91 -4.43
CA THR A 35 13.90 4.91 -5.34
C THR A 35 13.51 3.48 -5.01
N GLY A 36 12.73 3.27 -3.94
CA GLY A 36 12.32 1.95 -3.46
C GLY A 36 11.18 2.04 -2.46
N PHE A 37 10.27 1.07 -2.50
CA PHE A 37 9.06 1.02 -1.69
C PHE A 37 8.87 -0.36 -1.07
N PHE A 38 8.70 -0.42 0.26
CA PHE A 38 8.46 -1.66 1.00
C PHE A 38 7.14 -1.55 1.74
N VAL A 39 6.23 -2.50 1.49
CA VAL A 39 4.92 -2.57 2.15
C VAL A 39 4.85 -3.80 3.04
N ALA A 40 4.53 -3.59 4.31
CA ALA A 40 4.22 -4.65 5.25
C ALA A 40 2.71 -4.73 5.41
N ILE A 41 2.08 -5.77 4.86
CA ILE A 41 0.62 -5.99 4.92
C ILE A 41 0.17 -6.86 6.11
N GLY A 42 1.10 -7.23 6.99
CA GLY A 42 0.86 -8.16 8.10
C GLY A 42 0.98 -9.64 7.69
N HIS A 43 1.04 -10.52 8.69
CA HIS A 43 1.22 -11.97 8.50
C HIS A 43 -0.09 -12.77 8.54
N GLN A 44 -1.20 -12.12 8.90
CA GLN A 44 -2.51 -12.76 8.97
C GLN A 44 -3.31 -12.38 7.72
N PRO A 45 -3.43 -13.30 6.74
CA PRO A 45 -4.24 -13.04 5.57
C PRO A 45 -5.71 -12.86 5.96
N ASN A 46 -6.45 -12.07 5.20
CA ASN A 46 -7.89 -11.88 5.38
C ASN A 46 -8.71 -13.10 4.89
N SER A 47 -8.24 -14.30 5.20
CA SER A 47 -8.85 -15.57 4.79
C SER A 47 -9.93 -16.05 5.77
N ASP A 48 -10.03 -15.42 6.94
CA ASP A 48 -10.97 -15.82 7.99
C ASP A 48 -12.42 -15.80 7.53
N ILE A 49 -12.78 -14.87 6.63
CA ILE A 49 -14.12 -14.77 6.04
C ILE A 49 -14.48 -15.92 5.10
N PHE A 50 -13.49 -16.70 4.65
CA PHE A 50 -13.67 -17.79 3.70
C PHE A 50 -13.63 -19.18 4.36
N LYS A 51 -13.46 -19.25 5.69
CA LYS A 51 -13.34 -20.53 6.41
C LYS A 51 -14.53 -21.45 6.19
N ASP A 52 -15.74 -20.90 6.13
CA ASP A 52 -16.98 -21.69 5.92
C ASP A 52 -17.18 -22.12 4.45
N PHE A 53 -16.35 -21.63 3.53
CA PHE A 53 -16.43 -21.90 2.09
C PHE A 53 -15.29 -22.80 1.58
N VAL A 54 -14.41 -23.26 2.48
CA VAL A 54 -13.29 -24.15 2.14
C VAL A 54 -13.47 -25.45 2.91
N ASP A 55 -13.84 -26.52 2.22
CA ASP A 55 -13.73 -27.87 2.76
C ASP A 55 -12.25 -28.29 2.76
N MET A 56 -11.76 -28.77 3.90
CA MET A 56 -10.37 -29.21 4.09
C MET A 56 -10.21 -30.71 3.83
#